data_AF-A0A850CBN3-F1
#
_entry.id   AF-A0A850CBN3-F1
#
_cell.length_a   1.000
_cell.length_b   1.000
_cell.length_c   1.000
_cell.angle_alpha   90.00
_cell.angle_beta   90.00
_cell.angle_gamma   90.00
#
_symmetry.space_group_name_H-M   'P 1'
#
loop_
_entity.id
_entity.type
_entity.pdbx_description
1 polymer ?
#
loop_
_entity_poly.entity_id
_entity_poly.type
_entity_poly.pdbx_seq_one_letter_code
_entity_poly.pdbx_strand_id
1 'polypeptide(L)'
;MGAPPDPPFAIEFRPRADDDSWGLDWVPAPTVPGGGGFEGWEEIPHDEFVFYRFQVDIELAVAGLDFSVKANPLLDFALAWQYLPRALDEQQSVDTSMSVQGLAYRVERDGGDVVVSSNLHPNRTSARGFTPHRARLSRVDFEALVDEIVQGAFRLLYEAHPELRRNRWLNGLRERIAV
;
A
#
# COMPACT_ATOMS: atom_id res chain seq x y z
N MET A 1 14.25 -12.43 -31.40
CA MET A 1 13.44 -11.55 -30.53
C MET A 1 13.76 -11.91 -29.11
N GLY A 2 14.48 -11.06 -28.38
CA GLY A 2 14.73 -11.28 -26.94
C GLY A 2 13.43 -11.10 -26.17
N ALA A 3 13.25 -11.81 -25.06
CA ALA A 3 12.17 -11.54 -24.13
C ALA A 3 12.23 -10.06 -23.70
N PRO A 4 11.08 -9.41 -23.48
CA PRO A 4 11.09 -8.09 -22.86
C PRO A 4 11.85 -8.17 -21.53
N PRO A 5 12.60 -7.12 -21.16
CA PRO A 5 13.23 -7.09 -19.84
C PRO A 5 12.16 -7.28 -18.76
N ASP A 6 12.51 -8.01 -17.70
CA ASP A 6 11.64 -8.16 -16.55
C ASP A 6 11.25 -6.76 -16.00
N PRO A 7 10.00 -6.58 -15.55
CA PRO A 7 9.57 -5.31 -14.99
C PRO A 7 10.47 -4.95 -13.78
N PRO A 8 10.76 -3.65 -13.57
CA PRO A 8 11.67 -3.19 -12.52
C PRO A 8 11.09 -3.38 -11.11
N PHE A 9 9.85 -3.81 -11.01
CA PHE A 9 9.16 -4.19 -9.78
C PHE A 9 8.17 -5.33 -10.03
N ALA A 10 7.80 -6.03 -8.95
CA ALA A 10 6.73 -7.00 -8.94
C ALA A 10 5.92 -6.84 -7.65
N ILE A 11 4.60 -6.93 -7.76
CA ILE A 11 3.69 -6.84 -6.62
C ILE A 11 2.62 -7.93 -6.66
N GLU A 12 2.37 -8.55 -5.53
CA GLU A 12 1.27 -9.49 -5.32
C GLU A 12 0.55 -9.17 -4.01
N PHE A 13 -0.77 -9.08 -4.08
CA PHE A 13 -1.63 -8.89 -2.92
C PHE A 13 -2.28 -10.21 -2.53
N ARG A 14 -2.08 -10.64 -1.29
CA ARG A 14 -2.70 -11.85 -0.75
C ARG A 14 -3.64 -11.50 0.42
N PRO A 15 -4.97 -11.47 0.17
CA PRO A 15 -5.96 -11.32 1.23
C PRO A 15 -5.70 -12.31 2.35
N ARG A 16 -5.76 -11.83 3.59
CA ARG A 16 -5.55 -12.68 4.75
C ARG A 16 -6.80 -13.50 5.05
N ALA A 17 -6.63 -14.82 5.14
CA ALA A 17 -7.73 -15.73 5.41
C ALA A 17 -8.29 -15.61 6.84
N ASP A 18 -7.52 -15.02 7.77
CA ASP A 18 -7.94 -14.74 9.15
C ASP A 18 -8.58 -13.35 9.33
N ASP A 19 -8.69 -12.55 8.27
CA ASP A 19 -9.45 -11.32 8.28
C ASP A 19 -10.83 -11.54 7.65
N ASP A 20 -11.85 -11.63 8.52
CA ASP A 20 -13.25 -11.85 8.15
C ASP A 20 -13.75 -10.82 7.13
N SER A 21 -13.16 -9.61 7.07
CA SER A 21 -13.58 -8.58 6.13
C SER A 21 -13.37 -8.96 4.66
N TRP A 22 -12.64 -10.02 4.35
CA TRP A 22 -12.56 -10.58 2.99
C TRP A 22 -13.66 -11.59 2.65
N GLY A 23 -14.46 -12.04 3.62
CA GLY A 23 -15.49 -13.04 3.41
C GLY A 23 -16.69 -12.51 2.63
N LEU A 24 -17.25 -13.30 1.70
CA LEU A 24 -18.41 -12.91 0.88
C LEU A 24 -19.68 -12.63 1.71
N ASP A 25 -19.84 -13.35 2.82
CA ASP A 25 -20.98 -13.20 3.74
C ASP A 25 -20.68 -12.21 4.87
N TRP A 26 -19.50 -11.56 4.85
CA TRP A 26 -19.13 -10.62 5.89
C TRP A 26 -19.99 -9.37 5.82
N VAL A 27 -20.54 -8.98 6.97
CA VAL A 27 -21.31 -7.75 7.12
C VAL A 27 -20.50 -6.76 7.97
N PRO A 28 -20.28 -5.54 7.48
CA PRO A 28 -19.65 -4.47 8.25
C PRO A 28 -20.30 -4.27 9.62
N ALA A 29 -19.49 -4.31 10.68
CA ALA A 29 -19.91 -4.01 12.04
C ALA A 29 -18.82 -3.21 12.76
N PRO A 30 -19.14 -2.15 13.54
CA PRO A 30 -18.14 -1.28 14.16
C PRO A 30 -17.04 -2.04 14.91
N THR A 31 -15.78 -1.68 14.65
CA THR A 31 -14.64 -2.33 15.33
C THR A 31 -14.47 -1.81 16.77
N VAL A 32 -14.98 -0.60 17.06
CA VAL A 32 -14.92 0.02 18.39
C VAL A 32 -16.24 -0.20 19.16
N PRO A 33 -16.21 -0.75 20.39
CA PRO A 33 -17.41 -0.91 21.21
C PRO A 33 -18.12 0.42 21.48
N GLY A 34 -19.44 0.47 21.23
CA GLY A 34 -20.27 1.66 21.45
C GLY A 34 -20.50 2.52 20.20
N GLY A 35 -19.86 2.20 19.07
CA GLY A 35 -20.30 2.70 17.77
C GLY A 35 -21.66 2.10 17.41
N GLY A 36 -22.62 2.93 17.02
CA GLY A 36 -23.84 2.43 16.38
C GLY A 36 -23.46 1.59 15.16
N GLY A 37 -24.19 0.50 14.91
CA GLY A 37 -23.96 -0.35 13.74
C GLY A 37 -23.94 0.47 12.44
N PHE A 38 -23.22 0.00 11.42
CA PHE A 38 -23.28 0.63 10.11
C PHE A 38 -24.66 0.36 9.49
N GLU A 39 -25.38 1.38 9.00
CA GLU A 39 -26.67 1.15 8.33
C GLU A 39 -26.49 0.45 6.97
N GLY A 40 -25.26 0.46 6.43
CA GLY A 40 -24.85 -0.32 5.27
C GLY A 40 -23.43 -0.03 4.81
N TRP A 41 -23.03 -0.67 3.71
CA TRP A 41 -21.71 -0.53 3.07
C TRP A 41 -21.32 0.91 2.71
N GLU A 42 -22.31 1.78 2.51
CA GLU A 42 -22.12 3.19 2.15
C GLU A 42 -21.63 4.05 3.32
N GLU A 43 -21.83 3.56 4.56
CA GLU A 43 -21.58 4.31 5.80
C GLU A 43 -20.36 3.83 6.58
N ILE A 44 -19.64 2.83 6.08
CA ILE A 44 -18.38 2.41 6.67
C ILE A 44 -17.43 3.62 6.67
N PRO A 45 -16.94 4.07 7.83
CA PRO A 45 -16.09 5.26 7.94
C PRO A 45 -14.66 4.97 7.47
N HIS A 46 -13.89 6.04 7.25
CA HIS A 46 -12.57 5.95 6.64
C HIS A 46 -11.55 5.19 7.51
N ASP A 47 -11.61 5.38 8.83
CA ASP A 47 -10.71 4.76 9.81
C ASP A 47 -10.84 3.23 9.82
N GLU A 48 -12.04 2.70 9.59
CA GLU A 48 -12.28 1.27 9.42
C GLU A 48 -11.47 0.69 8.25
N PHE A 49 -11.48 1.36 7.10
CA PHE A 49 -10.71 0.95 5.94
C PHE A 49 -9.20 1.16 6.08
N VAL A 50 -8.79 2.26 6.73
CA VAL A 50 -7.37 2.62 6.84
C VAL A 50 -6.70 1.82 7.96
N PHE A 51 -7.37 1.49 9.07
CA PHE A 51 -6.66 0.93 10.22
C PHE A 51 -7.07 -0.50 10.58
N TYR A 52 -8.27 -0.94 10.22
CA TYR A 52 -8.85 -2.14 10.87
C TYR A 52 -9.24 -3.26 9.92
N ARG A 53 -9.51 -2.97 8.64
CA ARG A 53 -10.08 -3.92 7.69
C ARG A 53 -9.20 -4.19 6.48
N PHE A 54 -9.53 -5.26 5.78
CA PHE A 54 -8.93 -5.65 4.52
C PHE A 54 -7.42 -5.83 4.66
N GLN A 55 -7.00 -6.53 5.71
CA GLN A 55 -5.61 -6.88 5.95
C GLN A 55 -5.10 -7.79 4.85
N VAL A 56 -3.92 -7.45 4.35
CA VAL A 56 -3.30 -8.11 3.21
C VAL A 56 -1.85 -8.39 3.54
N ASP A 57 -1.35 -9.52 3.04
CA ASP A 57 0.08 -9.75 2.89
C ASP A 57 0.47 -9.29 1.48
N ILE A 58 1.33 -8.28 1.39
CA ILE A 58 1.77 -7.68 0.13
C ILE A 58 3.19 -8.14 -0.13
N GLU A 59 3.38 -8.92 -1.18
CA GLU A 59 4.71 -9.28 -1.66
C GLU A 59 5.15 -8.21 -2.65
N LEU A 60 6.17 -7.44 -2.30
CA LEU A 60 6.65 -6.33 -3.11
C LEU A 60 8.15 -6.49 -3.32
N ALA A 61 8.54 -6.61 -4.59
CA ALA A 61 9.93 -6.58 -5.00
C ALA A 61 10.19 -5.32 -5.84
N VAL A 62 11.25 -4.57 -5.51
CA VAL A 62 11.67 -3.37 -6.24
C VAL A 62 13.14 -3.50 -6.61
N ALA A 63 13.46 -3.46 -7.90
CA ALA A 63 14.80 -3.72 -8.43
C ALA A 63 15.45 -5.01 -7.86
N GLY A 64 14.64 -6.06 -7.67
CA GLY A 64 15.06 -7.35 -7.11
C GLY A 64 15.28 -7.37 -5.58
N LEU A 65 14.98 -6.27 -4.88
CA LEU A 65 15.03 -6.19 -3.42
C LEU A 65 13.63 -6.33 -2.82
N ASP A 66 13.55 -6.97 -1.67
CA ASP A 66 12.29 -7.24 -0.97
C ASP A 66 11.85 -6.03 -0.11
N PHE A 67 10.62 -5.59 -0.35
CA PHE A 67 9.91 -4.51 0.35
C PHE A 67 8.54 -4.97 0.86
N SER A 68 8.32 -6.29 0.92
CA SER A 68 7.05 -6.91 1.29
C SER A 68 6.57 -6.51 2.69
N VAL A 69 5.26 -6.46 2.88
CA VAL A 69 4.62 -6.21 4.18
C VAL A 69 3.61 -7.31 4.48
N LYS A 70 3.45 -7.66 5.76
CA LYS A 70 2.53 -8.72 6.20
C LYS A 70 1.48 -8.13 7.14
N ALA A 71 0.22 -8.56 7.04
CA ALA A 71 -0.87 -8.10 7.89
C ALA A 71 -1.03 -6.57 7.94
N ASN A 72 -1.00 -5.91 6.78
CA ASN A 72 -1.24 -4.47 6.68
C ASN A 72 -2.64 -4.20 6.14
N PRO A 73 -3.39 -3.20 6.64
CA PRO A 73 -4.61 -2.75 5.97
C PRO A 73 -4.29 -2.34 4.53
N LEU A 74 -5.05 -2.85 3.57
CA LEU A 74 -4.76 -2.65 2.15
C LEU A 74 -4.73 -1.16 1.76
N LEU A 75 -5.68 -0.38 2.27
CA LEU A 75 -5.78 1.04 1.92
C LEU A 75 -4.78 1.93 2.65
N ASP A 76 -4.32 1.55 3.84
CA ASP A 76 -3.19 2.23 4.50
C ASP A 76 -1.94 2.19 3.63
N PHE A 77 -1.61 1.00 3.12
CA PHE A 77 -0.47 0.81 2.24
C PHE A 77 -0.60 1.62 0.96
N ALA A 78 -1.75 1.54 0.28
CA ALA A 78 -1.98 2.27 -0.96
C ALA A 78 -1.89 3.79 -0.77
N LEU A 79 -2.48 4.33 0.30
CA LEU A 79 -2.44 5.76 0.63
C LEU A 79 -1.02 6.23 0.94
N ALA A 80 -0.27 5.45 1.73
CA ALA A 80 1.09 5.77 2.10
C ALA A 80 2.01 5.87 0.88
N TRP A 81 1.86 4.96 -0.11
CA TRP A 81 2.63 5.00 -1.35
C TRP A 81 2.15 6.08 -2.32
N GLN A 82 0.84 6.34 -2.40
CA GLN A 82 0.25 7.39 -3.23
C GLN A 82 0.72 8.80 -2.84
N TYR A 83 1.03 9.02 -1.56
CA TYR A 83 1.58 10.29 -1.07
C TYR A 83 2.99 10.59 -1.63
N LEU A 84 3.78 9.56 -1.90
CA LEU A 84 5.22 9.70 -2.13
C LEU A 84 5.59 10.49 -3.39
N PRO A 85 5.01 10.25 -4.59
CA PRO A 85 5.39 10.99 -5.80
C PRO A 85 5.19 12.50 -5.66
N ARG A 86 4.01 12.91 -5.16
CA ARG A 86 3.68 14.31 -4.96
C ARG A 86 4.59 14.98 -3.94
N ALA A 87 4.85 14.31 -2.82
CA ALA A 87 5.73 14.87 -1.79
C ALA A 87 7.18 15.01 -2.28
N LEU A 88 7.63 14.09 -3.14
CA LEU A 88 8.98 14.07 -3.71
C LEU A 88 9.21 15.19 -4.73
N ASP A 89 8.16 15.76 -5.32
CA ASP A 89 8.28 16.97 -6.14
C ASP A 89 8.71 18.18 -5.31
N GLU A 90 8.23 18.26 -4.08
CA GLU A 90 8.47 19.36 -3.17
C GLU A 90 9.77 19.17 -2.34
N GLN A 91 10.17 17.93 -2.06
CA GLN A 91 11.22 17.61 -1.10
C GLN A 91 12.33 16.72 -1.70
N GLN A 92 13.55 16.79 -1.20
CA GLN A 92 14.65 15.93 -1.70
C GLN A 92 14.47 14.47 -1.27
N SER A 93 13.87 14.27 -0.09
CA SER A 93 13.64 12.98 0.55
C SER A 93 12.29 13.05 1.26
N VAL A 94 11.53 11.96 1.22
CA VAL A 94 10.23 11.83 1.88
C VAL A 94 10.15 10.49 2.57
N ASP A 95 9.67 10.50 3.81
CA ASP A 95 9.35 9.29 4.57
C ASP A 95 7.83 9.12 4.65
N THR A 96 7.36 7.89 4.55
CA THR A 96 5.97 7.50 4.84
C THR A 96 5.98 6.30 5.77
N SER A 97 5.05 6.24 6.70
CA SER A 97 4.91 5.13 7.66
C SER A 97 3.53 4.50 7.55
N MET A 98 3.48 3.18 7.66
CA MET A 98 2.21 2.49 7.84
C MET A 98 1.61 2.90 9.18
N SER A 99 0.30 3.06 9.24
CA SER A 99 -0.38 3.59 10.42
C SER A 99 -0.45 2.57 11.57
N VAL A 100 -0.52 1.29 11.23
CA VAL A 100 -0.65 0.18 12.20
C VAL A 100 0.70 -0.48 12.49
N GLN A 101 1.67 -0.34 11.59
CA GLN A 101 2.97 -0.98 11.70
C GLN A 101 4.07 0.05 11.85
N GLY A 102 5.11 -0.25 12.63
CA GLY A 102 6.33 0.56 12.69
C GLY A 102 7.16 0.56 11.38
N LEU A 103 6.58 0.11 10.27
CA LEU A 103 7.18 0.05 8.95
C LEU A 103 7.15 1.44 8.30
N ALA A 104 8.30 1.90 7.87
CA ALA A 104 8.47 3.12 7.10
C ALA A 104 9.20 2.85 5.79
N TYR A 105 8.74 3.50 4.74
CA TYR A 105 9.40 3.60 3.45
C TYR A 105 9.92 5.02 3.28
N ARG A 106 11.11 5.13 2.70
CA ARG A 106 11.76 6.39 2.37
C ARG A 106 12.08 6.43 0.90
N VAL A 107 11.71 7.52 0.25
CA VAL A 107 12.06 7.79 -1.15
C VAL A 107 12.89 9.05 -1.26
N GLU A 108 13.87 9.02 -2.14
CA GLU A 108 14.82 10.12 -2.34
C GLU A 108 15.04 10.37 -3.82
N ARG A 109 15.20 11.64 -4.20
CA ARG A 109 15.68 11.99 -5.54
C ARG A 109 17.17 11.71 -5.64
N ASP A 110 17.58 11.04 -6.70
CA ASP A 110 18.98 10.76 -7.02
C ASP A 110 19.23 11.04 -8.49
N GLY A 111 19.46 12.31 -8.82
CA GLY A 111 19.53 12.77 -10.21
C GLY A 111 18.18 12.61 -10.92
N GLY A 112 18.16 11.81 -11.98
CA GLY A 112 16.94 11.47 -12.72
C GLY A 112 16.15 10.28 -12.15
N ASP A 113 16.70 9.63 -11.11
CA ASP A 113 16.17 8.42 -10.53
C ASP A 113 15.56 8.68 -9.14
N VAL A 114 14.77 7.71 -8.69
CA VAL A 114 14.20 7.65 -7.34
C VAL A 114 14.83 6.47 -6.60
N VAL A 115 15.32 6.72 -5.40
CA VAL A 115 15.85 5.67 -4.52
C VAL A 115 14.83 5.37 -3.43
N VAL A 116 14.38 4.12 -3.38
CA VAL A 116 13.44 3.59 -2.38
C VAL A 116 14.20 2.79 -1.33
N SER A 117 13.89 3.00 -0.07
CA SER A 117 14.42 2.24 1.07
C SER A 117 13.35 2.00 2.12
N SER A 118 13.53 1.00 2.97
CA SER A 118 12.62 0.71 4.08
C SER A 118 13.38 0.45 5.36
N ASN A 119 12.71 0.63 6.50
CA ASN A 119 13.23 0.23 7.80
C ASN A 119 12.94 -1.26 8.12
N LEU A 120 12.33 -1.99 7.19
CA LEU A 120 12.02 -3.41 7.33
C LEU A 120 13.28 -4.27 7.16
N HIS A 121 14.15 -4.32 8.16
CA HIS A 121 15.05 -5.47 8.34
C HIS A 121 15.56 -5.63 9.79
N PRO A 122 15.02 -6.63 10.53
CA PRO A 122 15.61 -7.15 11.77
C PRO A 122 16.54 -8.38 11.58
N ASN A 123 16.65 -8.97 10.38
CA ASN A 123 17.26 -10.30 10.19
C ASN A 123 18.52 -10.40 9.30
N ARG A 124 19.26 -9.30 9.11
CA ARG A 124 20.68 -9.37 8.71
C ARG A 124 21.52 -8.55 9.67
N THR A 125 21.80 -9.12 10.83
CA THR A 125 22.96 -8.76 11.64
C THR A 125 24.24 -9.09 10.88
N SER A 126 24.64 -8.26 9.91
CA SER A 126 26.07 -8.06 9.70
C SER A 126 26.55 -7.22 10.87
N ALA A 127 27.33 -7.84 11.76
CA ALA A 127 27.91 -7.24 12.96
C ALA A 127 28.81 -6.01 12.71
N ARG A 128 28.82 -5.42 11.51
CA ARG A 128 29.50 -4.17 11.14
C ARG A 128 28.76 -3.53 9.96
N GLY A 129 27.98 -2.49 10.21
CA GLY A 129 27.44 -1.59 9.18
C GLY A 129 26.01 -1.89 8.75
N PHE A 130 25.08 -1.02 9.19
CA PHE A 130 23.74 -0.88 8.63
C PHE A 130 23.89 -0.30 7.22
N THR A 131 23.71 -1.11 6.17
CA THR A 131 23.52 -0.58 4.82
C THR A 131 22.04 -0.70 4.52
N PRO A 132 21.25 0.40 4.54
CA PRO A 132 19.85 0.32 4.18
C PRO A 132 19.73 -0.22 2.75
N HIS A 133 18.84 -1.20 2.56
CA HIS A 133 18.53 -1.72 1.23
C HIS A 133 17.92 -0.59 0.40
N ARG A 134 18.65 -0.13 -0.62
CA ARG A 134 18.28 0.97 -1.50
C ARG A 134 18.04 0.41 -2.89
N ALA A 135 16.78 0.39 -3.32
CA ALA A 135 16.42 0.11 -4.70
C ALA A 135 16.40 1.41 -5.48
N ARG A 136 16.93 1.40 -6.71
CA ARG A 136 16.89 2.56 -7.60
C ARG A 136 15.94 2.25 -8.75
N LEU A 137 15.02 3.18 -9.00
CA LEU A 137 14.07 3.15 -10.10
C LEU A 137 14.23 4.43 -10.92
N SER A 138 13.93 4.37 -12.22
CA SER A 138 13.66 5.62 -12.93
C SER A 138 12.42 6.29 -12.33
N ARG A 139 12.28 7.60 -12.50
CA ARG A 139 11.07 8.30 -12.03
C ARG A 139 9.78 7.71 -12.63
N VAL A 140 9.81 7.31 -13.90
CA VAL A 140 8.67 6.69 -14.59
C VAL A 140 8.32 5.33 -13.97
N ASP A 141 9.32 4.51 -13.67
CA ASP A 141 9.08 3.20 -13.05
C ASP A 141 8.57 3.33 -11.62
N PHE A 142 9.00 4.37 -10.89
CA PHE A 142 8.49 4.67 -9.56
C PHE A 142 7.02 5.13 -9.59
N GLU A 143 6.66 6.01 -10.52
CA GLU A 143 5.27 6.43 -10.73
C GLU A 143 4.39 5.23 -11.13
N ALA A 144 4.87 4.39 -12.06
CA ALA A 144 4.17 3.17 -12.47
C ALA A 144 4.00 2.15 -11.32
N LEU A 145 5.00 2.02 -10.44
CA LEU A 145 4.89 1.19 -9.23
C LEU A 145 3.78 1.70 -8.31
N VAL A 146 3.74 3.00 -8.05
CA VAL A 146 2.71 3.61 -7.19
C VAL A 146 1.32 3.44 -7.81
N ASP A 147 1.20 3.62 -9.12
CA ASP A 147 -0.06 3.39 -9.83
C ASP A 147 -0.54 1.95 -9.72
N GLU A 148 0.34 0.95 -9.92
CA GLU A 148 -0.04 -0.46 -9.78
C GLU A 148 -0.43 -0.80 -8.34
N ILE A 149 0.24 -0.21 -7.34
CA ILE A 149 -0.13 -0.37 -5.93
C ILE A 149 -1.56 0.11 -5.69
N VAL A 150 -1.87 1.33 -6.12
CA VAL A 150 -3.19 1.95 -5.92
C VAL A 150 -4.28 1.21 -6.70
N GLN A 151 -4.05 0.98 -7.99
CA GLN A 151 -5.02 0.33 -8.86
C GLN A 151 -5.25 -1.13 -8.44
N GLY A 152 -4.19 -1.83 -8.06
CA GLY A 152 -4.24 -3.18 -7.50
C GLY A 152 -5.07 -3.24 -6.22
N ALA A 153 -4.89 -2.29 -5.31
CA ALA A 153 -5.67 -2.19 -4.08
C ALA A 153 -7.17 -2.00 -4.34
N PHE A 154 -7.54 -1.04 -5.18
CA PHE A 154 -8.95 -0.83 -5.52
C PHE A 154 -9.55 -1.99 -6.30
N ARG A 155 -8.80 -2.60 -7.23
CA ARG A 155 -9.23 -3.78 -7.98
C ARG A 155 -9.55 -4.92 -7.02
N LEU A 156 -8.62 -5.28 -6.14
CA LEU A 156 -8.79 -6.35 -5.18
C LEU A 156 -9.99 -6.11 -4.25
N LEU A 157 -10.09 -4.88 -3.72
CA LEU A 157 -11.19 -4.51 -2.81
C LEU A 157 -12.56 -4.64 -3.49
N TYR A 158 -12.69 -4.20 -4.74
CA TYR A 158 -13.96 -4.21 -5.46
C TYR A 158 -14.30 -5.51 -6.19
N GLU A 159 -13.32 -6.39 -6.37
CA GLU A 159 -13.54 -7.78 -6.77
C GLU A 159 -14.11 -8.59 -5.61
N ALA A 160 -13.59 -8.39 -4.39
CA ALA A 160 -14.12 -9.03 -3.19
C ALA A 160 -15.50 -8.47 -2.79
N HIS A 161 -15.65 -7.14 -2.81
CA HIS A 161 -16.86 -6.44 -2.32
C HIS A 161 -17.32 -5.38 -3.30
N PRO A 162 -18.11 -5.74 -4.32
CA PRO A 162 -18.57 -4.81 -5.34
C PRO A 162 -19.39 -3.62 -4.81
N GLU A 163 -20.08 -3.79 -3.68
CA GLU A 163 -20.91 -2.83 -2.97
C GLU A 163 -20.10 -1.59 -2.54
N LEU A 164 -18.81 -1.78 -2.25
CA LEU A 164 -17.90 -0.71 -1.84
C LEU A 164 -17.68 0.35 -2.92
N ARG A 165 -18.05 0.09 -4.18
CA ARG A 165 -18.08 1.11 -5.23
C ARG A 165 -19.06 2.26 -4.92
N ARG A 166 -20.05 2.01 -4.06
CA ARG A 166 -21.03 3.02 -3.61
C ARG A 166 -20.62 3.72 -2.31
N ASN A 167 -19.55 3.28 -1.66
CA ASN A 167 -19.06 3.94 -0.45
C ASN A 167 -18.57 5.35 -0.79
N ARG A 168 -19.09 6.34 -0.06
CA ARG A 168 -18.86 7.76 -0.35
C ARG A 168 -17.39 8.15 -0.19
N TRP A 169 -16.74 7.59 0.83
CA TRP A 169 -15.33 7.87 1.08
C TRP A 169 -14.44 7.24 0.01
N LEU A 170 -14.67 5.98 -0.35
CA LEU A 170 -13.89 5.30 -1.40
C LEU A 170 -14.07 5.96 -2.77
N ASN A 171 -15.29 6.39 -3.11
CA ASN A 171 -15.55 7.12 -4.34
C ASN A 171 -14.76 8.44 -4.37
N GLY A 172 -14.95 9.28 -3.34
CA GLY A 172 -14.22 10.55 -3.24
C GLY A 172 -12.69 10.37 -3.11
N LEU A 173 -12.22 9.22 -2.63
CA LEU A 173 -10.80 8.89 -2.63
C LEU A 173 -10.30 8.57 -4.04
N ARG A 174 -11.00 7.70 -4.76
CA ARG A 174 -10.65 7.32 -6.14
C ARG A 174 -10.61 8.53 -7.08
N GLU A 175 -11.57 9.44 -6.95
CA GLU A 175 -11.60 10.69 -7.71
C GLU A 175 -10.37 11.57 -7.42
N ARG A 176 -9.86 11.57 -6.18
CA ARG A 176 -8.68 12.36 -5.79
C ARG A 176 -7.35 11.74 -6.22
N ILE A 177 -7.29 10.42 -6.34
CA ILE A 177 -6.07 9.69 -6.72
C ILE A 177 -5.96 9.53 -8.24
N ALA A 178 -7.06 9.57 -8.99
CA ALA A 178 -7.06 9.48 -10.45
C ALA A 178 -6.68 10.79 -11.19
N VAL A 179 -6.14 11.78 -10.47
CA VAL A 179 -5.74 13.12 -10.97
C VAL A 179 -4.23 13.24 -10.97
#